data_AF-A0A0K2SXX6-F1
#
_entry.id   AF-A0A0K2SXX6-F1
#
_cell.length_a   1.000
_cell.length_b   1.000
_cell.length_c   1.000
_cell.angle_alpha   90.00
_cell.angle_beta   90.00
_cell.angle_gamma   90.00
#
_symmetry.space_group_name_H-M   'P 1'
#
loop_
_entity.id
_entity.type
_entity.pdbx_description
1 polymer ?
#
loop_
_entity_poly.entity_id
_entity_poly.type
_entity_poly.pdbx_seq_one_letter_code
_entity_poly.pdbx_strand_id
1 'polypeptide(L)'
;MNFTFLPVNWPPRSCDITPLNFFLWGYVKAKVYVDKLTTIEALEANIDRVIREIPVKMLEHVIENWRKRMDHLKASCSQHMKGIIF
;
A
#
# COMPACT_ATOMS: atom_id res chain seq x y z
N MET A 1 -22.67 10.27 -9.58
CA MET A 1 -21.19 10.38 -9.43
C MET A 1 -20.63 9.01 -9.76
N ASN A 2 -20.05 8.86 -10.94
CA ASN A 2 -19.57 7.56 -11.44
C ASN A 2 -18.07 7.46 -11.19
N PHE A 3 -17.66 6.57 -10.30
CA PHE A 3 -16.24 6.25 -10.08
C PHE A 3 -15.77 5.29 -11.17
N THR A 4 -15.20 5.82 -12.25
CA THR A 4 -14.48 5.04 -13.25
C THR A 4 -13.11 4.65 -12.69
N PHE A 5 -12.98 3.41 -12.23
CA PHE A 5 -11.68 2.78 -11.98
C PHE A 5 -11.01 2.49 -13.33
N LEU A 6 -10.37 3.49 -13.94
CA LEU A 6 -9.50 3.25 -15.10
C LEU A 6 -8.31 2.36 -14.68
N PRO A 7 -7.87 1.42 -15.53
CA PRO A 7 -6.69 0.61 -15.25
C PRO A 7 -5.46 1.53 -15.25
N VAL A 8 -4.88 1.73 -14.08
CA VAL A 8 -3.65 2.51 -13.95
C VAL A 8 -2.52 1.70 -14.59
N ASN A 9 -1.95 2.24 -15.67
CA ASN A 9 -0.81 1.65 -16.37
C ASN A 9 0.46 1.86 -15.52
N TRP A 10 0.72 0.96 -14.58
CA TRP A 10 1.85 1.07 -13.67
C TRP A 10 3.15 0.59 -14.33
N PRO A 11 4.31 1.24 -14.09
CA PRO A 11 5.61 0.80 -14.60
C PRO A 11 6.01 -0.58 -14.04
N PRO A 12 6.86 -1.36 -14.73
CA PRO A 12 7.37 -2.63 -14.20
C PRO A 12 8.10 -2.42 -12.85
N ARG A 13 7.83 -3.29 -11.86
CA ARG A 13 8.21 -3.18 -10.43
C ARG A 13 7.40 -2.19 -9.57
N SER A 14 6.19 -1.85 -10.00
CA SER A 14 5.24 -1.03 -9.24
C SER A 14 4.51 -1.73 -8.08
N CYS A 15 4.71 -3.04 -7.87
CA CYS A 15 4.14 -3.74 -6.71
C CYS A 15 4.59 -3.14 -5.36
N ASP A 16 5.76 -2.51 -5.32
CA ASP A 16 6.29 -1.81 -4.13
C ASP A 16 5.71 -0.39 -3.96
N ILE A 17 5.01 0.10 -4.96
CA ILE A 17 4.49 1.47 -5.00
C ILE A 17 3.05 1.52 -4.50
N THR A 18 2.25 0.46 -4.58
CA THR A 18 0.87 0.53 -4.07
C THR A 18 0.88 0.61 -2.53
N PRO A 19 0.35 1.69 -1.91
CA PRO A 19 0.38 1.86 -0.46
C PRO A 19 -0.29 0.70 0.27
N LEU A 20 -1.33 0.15 -0.36
CA LEU A 20 -2.05 -1.03 0.10
C LEU A 20 -1.15 -2.25 0.16
N ASN A 21 -0.39 -2.53 -0.90
CA ASN A 21 0.44 -3.73 -0.97
C ASN A 21 1.63 -3.67 0.01
N PHE A 22 2.23 -2.49 0.20
CA PHE A 22 3.34 -2.31 1.15
C PHE A 22 2.87 -2.32 2.61
N PHE A 23 1.85 -1.53 2.95
CA PHE A 23 1.42 -1.35 4.32
C PHE A 23 0.46 -2.45 4.79
N LEU A 24 -0.64 -2.66 4.06
CA LEU A 24 -1.72 -3.53 4.53
C LEU A 24 -1.22 -4.97 4.67
N TRP A 25 -0.48 -5.47 3.68
CA TRP A 25 0.04 -6.83 3.71
C TRP A 25 1.00 -7.08 4.87
N GLY A 26 1.95 -6.17 5.11
CA GLY A 26 2.89 -6.27 6.23
C GLY A 26 2.18 -6.16 7.58
N TYR A 27 1.29 -5.19 7.71
CA TYR A 27 0.54 -4.91 8.95
C TYR A 27 -0.40 -6.06 9.32
N VAL A 28 -1.22 -6.51 8.37
CA VAL A 28 -2.18 -7.60 8.59
C VAL A 28 -1.46 -8.88 8.95
N LYS A 29 -0.39 -9.26 8.22
CA LYS A 29 0.39 -10.46 8.60
C LYS A 29 0.97 -10.35 10.01
N ALA A 30 1.57 -9.21 10.35
CA ALA A 30 2.16 -9.01 11.68
C ALA A 30 1.12 -9.13 12.80
N LYS A 31 -0.15 -8.81 12.54
CA LYS A 31 -1.25 -8.90 13.51
C LYS A 31 -1.95 -10.25 13.52
N VAL A 32 -2.13 -10.86 12.35
CA VAL A 32 -2.84 -12.14 12.20
C VAL A 32 -2.02 -13.30 12.75
N TYR A 33 -0.69 -13.27 12.62
CA TYR A 33 0.20 -14.34 13.08
C TYR A 33 0.71 -14.18 14.52
N VAL A 34 0.20 -13.21 15.29
CA VAL A 34 0.54 -13.09 16.73
C VAL A 34 0.02 -14.31 17.49
N ASP A 35 -1.21 -14.71 17.18
CA ASP A 35 -1.82 -15.89 17.75
C ASP A 35 -1.42 -17.11 16.93
N LYS A 36 -0.98 -18.19 17.59
CA LYS A 36 -0.75 -19.48 16.95
C LYS A 36 -2.09 -20.14 16.65
N LEU A 37 -2.74 -19.68 15.59
CA LEU A 37 -3.99 -20.23 15.11
C LEU A 37 -3.73 -21.61 14.48
N THR A 38 -4.49 -22.61 14.93
CA THR A 38 -4.32 -24.02 14.54
C THR A 38 -5.28 -24.46 13.44
N THR A 39 -6.28 -23.64 13.09
CA THR A 39 -7.27 -23.96 12.05
C THR A 39 -7.43 -22.82 11.05
N ILE A 40 -7.91 -23.16 9.84
CA ILE A 40 -8.13 -22.20 8.76
C ILE A 40 -9.27 -21.24 9.11
N GLU A 41 -10.33 -21.73 9.75
CA GLU A 41 -11.50 -20.93 10.12
C GLU A 41 -11.12 -19.86 11.16
N ALA A 42 -10.25 -20.20 12.10
CA ALA A 42 -9.74 -19.25 13.08
C ALA A 42 -8.84 -18.19 12.41
N LEU A 43 -8.07 -18.58 11.39
CA LEU A 43 -7.26 -17.68 10.59
C LEU A 43 -8.13 -16.68 9.81
N GLU A 44 -9.16 -17.15 9.13
CA GLU A 44 -10.11 -16.31 8.38
C GLU A 44 -10.81 -15.31 9.31
N ALA A 45 -11.33 -15.78 10.44
CA ALA A 45 -11.97 -14.92 11.44
C ALA A 45 -11.00 -13.87 12.00
N ASN A 46 -9.73 -14.23 12.21
CA ASN A 46 -8.73 -13.28 12.70
C ASN A 46 -8.34 -12.24 11.64
N ILE A 47 -8.25 -12.62 10.37
CA ILE A 47 -8.04 -11.68 9.27
C ILE A 47 -9.17 -10.65 9.22
N ASP A 48 -10.43 -11.11 9.27
CA ASP A 48 -11.60 -10.23 9.28
C ASP A 48 -11.60 -9.27 10.46
N ARG A 49 -11.29 -9.79 11.66
CA ARG A 49 -11.17 -8.98 12.87
C ARG A 49 -10.10 -7.90 12.72
N VAL A 50 -8.88 -8.28 12.32
CA VAL A 50 -7.76 -7.37 12.14
C VAL A 50 -8.09 -6.29 11.12
N ILE A 51 -8.73 -6.64 9.99
CA ILE A 51 -9.13 -5.67 8.96
C ILE A 51 -10.15 -4.67 9.52
N ARG A 52 -11.17 -5.13 10.27
CA ARG A 52 -12.19 -4.27 10.87
C ARG A 52 -11.63 -3.34 11.95
N GLU A 53 -10.56 -3.74 12.63
CA GLU A 53 -9.87 -2.95 13.64
C GLU A 53 -8.96 -1.86 13.05
N ILE A 54 -8.69 -1.86 11.74
CA ILE A 54 -7.86 -0.83 11.12
C ILE A 54 -8.61 0.51 11.17
N PRO A 55 -8.10 1.51 11.91
CA PRO A 55 -8.77 2.80 11.97
C PRO A 55 -8.58 3.56 10.65
N VAL A 56 -9.64 4.25 10.20
CA VAL A 56 -9.61 5.06 8.96
C VAL A 56 -8.44 6.05 8.96
N LYS A 57 -8.14 6.66 10.11
CA LYS A 57 -7.01 7.58 10.28
C LYS A 57 -5.65 6.96 9.93
N MET A 58 -5.47 5.66 10.17
CA MET A 58 -4.25 4.95 9.78
C MET A 58 -4.16 4.84 8.27
N LEU A 59 -5.27 4.57 7.57
CA LEU A 59 -5.32 4.56 6.10
C LEU A 59 -5.03 5.95 5.52
N GLU A 60 -5.55 7.02 6.12
CA GLU A 60 -5.25 8.40 5.72
C GLU A 60 -3.75 8.71 5.81
N HIS A 61 -3.09 8.32 6.91
CA HIS A 61 -1.64 8.50 7.06
C HIS A 61 -0.84 7.69 6.03
N VAL A 62 -1.29 6.49 5.70
CA VAL A 62 -0.64 5.64 4.69
C VAL A 62 -0.73 6.29 3.31
N ILE A 63 -1.89 6.83 2.96
CA ILE A 63 -2.11 7.57 1.70
C ILE A 63 -1.24 8.83 1.66
N GLU A 64 -1.18 9.61 2.73
CA GLU A 64 -0.36 10.82 2.79
C GLU A 64 1.14 10.51 2.67
N ASN A 65 1.62 9.47 3.38
CA ASN A 65 3.00 9.01 3.27
C ASN A 65 3.32 8.53 1.85
N TRP A 66 2.38 7.85 1.19
CA TRP A 66 2.53 7.44 -0.19
C TRP A 66 2.60 8.62 -1.15
N ARG A 67 1.73 9.62 -1.00
CA ARG A 67 1.75 10.84 -1.79
C ARG A 67 3.11 11.54 -1.69
N LYS A 68 3.65 11.67 -0.47
CA LYS A 68 5.00 12.20 -0.23
C LYS A 68 6.07 11.41 -0.98
N ARG A 69 6.06 10.07 -0.91
CA ARG A 69 7.01 9.23 -1.65
C ARG A 69 6.90 9.43 -3.17
N MET A 70 5.69 9.54 -3.70
CA MET A 70 5.49 9.85 -5.12
C MET A 70 6.03 11.22 -5.51
N ASP A 71 5.84 12.24 -4.67
CA ASP A 71 6.36 13.58 -4.93
C ASP A 71 7.88 13.59 -4.91
N HIS A 72 8.52 12.85 -3.99
CA HIS A 72 9.95 12.61 -4.00
C HIS A 72 10.41 11.89 -5.28
N LEU A 73 9.70 10.85 -5.73
CA LEU A 73 10.02 10.14 -6.97
C LEU A 73 9.92 11.07 -8.19
N LYS A 74 8.87 11.89 -8.27
CA LYS A 74 8.72 12.91 -9.33
C LYS A 74 9.86 13.92 -9.30
N ALA A 75 10.26 14.39 -8.12
CA ALA A 75 11.40 15.30 -7.96
C ALA A 75 12.73 14.64 -8.35
N SER A 76 12.94 13.36 -8.01
CA SER A 76 14.15 12.64 -8.41
C SER A 76 14.20 12.30 -9.90
N CYS A 77 13.05 12.00 -10.53
CA CYS A 77 12.97 11.75 -11.96
C CYS A 77 13.17 13.03 -12.78
N SER A 78 12.71 14.19 -12.30
CA SER A 78 13.00 15.48 -12.93
C SER A 78 14.44 15.95 -12.68
N GLN A 79 15.07 15.55 -11.57
CA GLN A 79 16.47 15.82 -11.28
C GLN A 79 17.44 14.94 -12.10
N HIS A 80 17.04 13.73 -12.48
CA HIS A 80 17.79 12.88 -13.41
C HIS A 80 17.67 13.34 -14.88
N MET A 81 16.67 14.17 -15.20
CA MET A 81 16.41 14.71 -16.54
C MET A 81 16.97 16.14 -16.71
N LYS A 82 18.13 16.44 -16.11
CA LYS A 82 18.93 17.65 -16.39
C LYS A 82 20.36 17.28 -16.81
N GLY A 83 20.50 16.35 -17.75
CA GLY A 83 21.82 15.92 -18.19
C GLY A 83 21.89 15.08 -19.47
N ILE A 84 20.83 15.04 -20.28
CA ILE A 84 20.90 14.41 -21.61
C ILE A 84 20.61 15.50 -22.64
N ILE A 85 21.69 16.05 -23.17
CA ILE A 85 21.69 16.78 -24.45
C ILE A 85 21.45 15.72 -25.53
N PHE A 86 20.55 16.02 -26.46
CA PHE A 86 20.24 15.20 -27.64
C PHE A 86 21.48 14.93 -28.50
#